data_AF-A0AAU6FDX8-F1
#
_entry.id   AF-A0AAU6FDX8-F1
#
_cell.length_a   1.000
_cell.length_b   1.000
_cell.length_c   1.000
_cell.angle_alpha   90.00
_cell.angle_beta   90.00
_cell.angle_gamma   90.00
#
_symmetry.space_group_name_H-M   'P 1'
#
loop_
_entity.id
_entity.type
_entity.pdbx_description
1 polymer ?
#
loop_
_entity_poly.entity_id
_entity_poly.type
_entity_poly.pdbx_seq_one_letter_code
_entity_poly.pdbx_strand_id
1 'polypeptide(L)'
;MAKLSLRAVQKLTCKKRDAWWTVVLVDPVATRMLIVMARFRFITPNRVTWAALFVGLGSAALFLKGDTQSLIIGAALYHLSFIFDCIDGKLARLKGNGTVFGGWLDYVFDRIRVLFCALALMGGQYLRNGDERYLLAALLVVFLDMLRYVDALQIYKMRMSMRTKIEKVTREKQEAELAAAEAARGASGEPAAPQIQFMEDLLRENPEAEAETLKEQAEAAHVVDLHAQFRHRFPWYQRFRQALLRSRIRPHLISGIEFQMFIFIVGPLIGRILMTTLVSAVLLGIFELVIMYKFWLSTRDFTTVMEELSTAPTQAGTIAPHLHRGRHRRGVQDEFLVDQRLVDPRPDEDPYFQPYPEPYTSYEPDAWEPHAQTYTQQPVEGYVLPVHGGSHAAGPYHPLPQEQGYPGERESVG
;
A
#
# COMPACT_ATOMS: atom_id res chain seq x y z
N MET A 1 7.72 28.82 30.58
CA MET A 1 7.56 28.71 29.11
C MET A 1 7.12 30.08 28.61
N ALA A 2 7.83 30.66 27.63
CA ALA A 2 7.40 31.88 26.98
C ALA A 2 5.92 31.74 26.54
N LYS A 3 5.13 32.81 26.66
CA LYS A 3 3.73 32.83 26.19
C LYS A 3 3.73 32.70 24.67
N LEU A 4 3.83 31.47 24.17
CA LEU A 4 3.72 31.17 22.75
C LEU A 4 2.30 31.55 22.31
N SER A 5 2.19 32.45 21.34
CA SER A 5 0.89 32.79 20.76
C SER A 5 0.30 31.57 20.05
N LEU A 6 -1.04 31.48 19.99
CA LEU A 6 -1.73 30.40 19.27
C LEU A 6 -1.20 30.22 17.84
N ARG A 7 -0.92 31.33 17.15
CA ARG A 7 -0.37 31.33 15.79
C ARG A 7 1.05 30.76 15.73
N ALA A 8 1.90 31.08 16.72
CA ALA A 8 3.25 30.52 16.80
C ALA A 8 3.20 29.00 17.02
N VAL A 9 2.34 28.53 17.93
CA VAL A 9 2.15 27.09 18.18
C VAL A 9 1.62 26.38 16.93
N GLN A 10 0.65 26.98 16.23
CA GLN A 10 0.14 26.41 14.97
C GLN A 10 1.25 26.28 13.92
N LYS A 11 2.05 27.33 13.71
CA LYS A 11 3.14 27.33 12.73
C LYS A 11 4.22 26.28 13.04
N LEU A 12 4.48 26.02 14.32
CA LEU A 12 5.47 25.04 14.77
C LEU A 12 4.98 23.59 14.73
N THR A 13 3.69 23.37 15.03
CA THR A 13 3.17 22.03 15.33
C THR A 13 2.27 21.45 14.25
N CYS A 14 1.62 22.30 13.45
CA CYS A 14 0.71 21.84 12.41
C CYS A 14 1.49 21.48 11.13
N LYS A 15 1.07 20.39 10.46
CA LYS A 15 1.73 19.95 9.22
C LYS A 15 1.55 21.00 8.13
N LYS A 16 2.53 21.14 7.23
CA LYS A 16 2.46 22.04 6.06
C LYS A 16 1.21 21.76 5.21
N ARG A 17 0.82 20.49 5.09
CA ARG A 17 -0.34 20.04 4.34
C ARG A 17 -1.03 18.90 5.08
N ASP A 18 -2.35 18.96 5.19
CA ASP A 18 -3.16 17.90 5.84
C ASP A 18 -4.56 17.76 5.20
N ALA A 19 -5.35 16.80 5.70
CA ALA A 19 -6.76 16.63 5.35
C ALA A 19 -7.53 17.92 5.60
N TRP A 20 -8.49 18.25 4.75
CA TRP A 20 -9.33 19.43 5.01
C TRP A 20 -10.13 19.27 6.30
N TRP A 21 -10.56 18.03 6.61
CA TRP A 21 -11.22 17.73 7.88
C TRP A 21 -10.32 18.08 9.07
N THR A 22 -9.05 17.68 9.02
CA THR A 22 -8.08 17.99 10.06
C THR A 22 -7.85 19.49 10.16
N VAL A 23 -7.64 20.19 9.05
CA VAL A 23 -7.34 21.63 9.04
C VAL A 23 -8.51 22.45 9.56
N VAL A 24 -9.73 22.14 9.14
CA VAL A 24 -10.91 22.96 9.43
C VAL A 24 -11.54 22.61 10.79
N LEU A 25 -11.65 21.33 11.11
CA LEU A 25 -12.41 20.88 12.28
C LEU A 25 -11.50 20.50 13.46
N VAL A 26 -10.33 19.90 13.20
CA VAL A 26 -9.47 19.36 14.27
C VAL A 26 -8.42 20.35 14.73
N ASP A 27 -7.65 20.95 13.83
CA ASP A 27 -6.52 21.84 14.15
C ASP A 27 -6.91 23.00 15.08
N PRO A 28 -8.06 23.69 14.92
CA PRO A 28 -8.47 24.75 15.83
C PRO A 28 -8.69 24.25 17.27
N VAL A 29 -9.26 23.06 17.43
CA VAL A 29 -9.55 22.46 18.74
C VAL A 29 -8.27 21.86 19.34
N ALA A 30 -7.57 21.04 18.55
CA ALA A 30 -6.34 20.37 18.93
C ALA A 30 -5.25 21.34 19.38
N THR A 31 -5.08 22.48 18.70
CA THR A 31 -4.08 23.48 19.11
C THR A 31 -4.39 24.09 20.49
N ARG A 32 -5.66 24.39 20.78
CA ARG A 32 -6.06 24.95 22.07
C ARG A 32 -5.84 23.94 23.19
N MET A 33 -6.23 22.69 22.97
CA MET A 33 -5.99 21.59 23.90
C MET A 33 -4.50 21.34 24.10
N LEU A 34 -3.72 21.37 23.02
CA LEU A 34 -2.27 21.21 23.06
C LEU A 34 -1.59 22.22 23.98
N ILE A 35 -1.98 23.50 23.94
CA ILE A 35 -1.38 24.53 24.82
C ILE A 35 -1.64 24.21 26.29
N VAL A 36 -2.84 23.73 26.62
CA VAL A 36 -3.18 23.32 27.99
C VAL A 36 -2.38 22.09 28.38
N MET A 37 -2.37 21.05 27.54
CA MET A 37 -1.68 19.79 27.80
C MET A 37 -0.16 19.96 27.88
N ALA A 38 0.42 20.84 27.08
CA ALA A 38 1.85 21.12 27.05
C ALA A 38 2.35 21.74 28.37
N ARG A 39 1.47 22.39 29.16
CA ARG A 39 1.80 22.92 30.49
C ARG A 39 2.19 21.82 31.47
N PHE A 40 1.65 20.62 31.29
CA PHE A 40 1.86 19.51 32.19
C PHE A 40 3.05 18.66 31.73
N ARG A 41 4.07 18.57 32.58
CA ARG A 41 5.32 17.84 32.27
C ARG A 41 5.13 16.33 32.17
N PHE A 42 4.15 15.78 32.89
CA PHE A 42 3.84 14.34 32.90
C PHE A 42 3.04 13.85 31.68
N ILE A 43 2.48 14.77 30.88
CA ILE A 43 1.75 14.40 29.65
C ILE A 43 2.79 14.17 28.54
N THR A 44 3.02 12.91 28.19
CA THR A 44 3.91 12.50 27.10
C THR A 44 3.10 12.18 25.84
N PRO A 45 3.68 12.29 24.63
CA PRO A 45 3.00 11.92 23.38
C PRO A 45 2.39 10.52 23.45
N ASN A 46 3.17 9.50 23.86
CA ASN A 46 2.69 8.12 23.96
C ASN A 46 1.48 7.96 24.91
N ARG A 47 1.42 8.71 26.02
CA ARG A 47 0.26 8.67 26.93
C ARG A 47 -0.99 9.22 26.26
N VAL A 48 -0.84 10.26 25.43
CA VAL A 48 -1.94 10.81 24.63
C VAL A 48 -2.38 9.80 23.56
N THR A 49 -1.44 9.11 22.91
CA THR A 49 -1.72 8.02 21.96
C THR A 49 -2.54 6.90 22.60
N TRP A 50 -2.17 6.45 23.81
CA TRP A 50 -2.96 5.48 24.58
C TRP A 50 -4.35 6.00 24.93
N ALA A 51 -4.45 7.26 25.37
CA ALA A 51 -5.74 7.88 25.66
C ALA A 51 -6.63 7.96 24.40
N ALA A 52 -6.05 8.29 23.25
CA ALA A 52 -6.74 8.28 21.96
C ALA A 52 -7.32 6.89 21.66
N LEU A 53 -6.53 5.82 21.82
CA LEU A 53 -6.99 4.46 21.61
C LEU A 53 -8.16 4.10 22.54
N PHE A 54 -8.04 4.30 23.85
CA PHE A 54 -9.09 3.93 24.80
C PHE A 54 -10.40 4.71 24.56
N VAL A 55 -10.32 5.99 24.23
CA VAL A 55 -11.49 6.78 23.84
C VAL A 55 -12.10 6.24 22.54
N GLY A 56 -11.26 5.82 21.58
CA GLY A 56 -11.69 5.18 20.34
C GLY A 56 -12.39 3.84 20.57
N LEU A 57 -11.88 3.00 21.48
CA LEU A 57 -12.54 1.74 21.86
C LEU A 57 -13.85 1.99 22.62
N GLY A 58 -13.91 3.06 23.43
CA GLY A 58 -15.16 3.52 24.04
C GLY A 58 -16.21 3.90 23.01
N SER A 59 -15.80 4.56 21.90
CA SER A 59 -16.69 4.80 20.75
C SER A 59 -17.18 3.50 20.13
N ALA A 60 -16.30 2.52 19.92
CA ALA A 60 -16.69 1.22 19.36
C ALA A 60 -17.74 0.52 20.25
N ALA A 61 -17.56 0.53 21.57
CA ALA A 61 -18.54 -0.05 22.49
C ALA A 61 -19.94 0.60 22.38
N LEU A 62 -20.00 1.92 22.17
CA LEU A 62 -21.27 2.62 21.94
C LEU A 62 -21.86 2.32 20.57
N PHE A 63 -21.03 2.26 19.53
CA PHE A 63 -21.47 1.86 18.19
C PHE A 63 -22.08 0.46 18.17
N LEU A 64 -21.56 -0.47 18.96
CA LEU A 64 -22.08 -1.83 19.06
C LEU A 64 -23.51 -1.89 19.63
N LYS A 65 -23.91 -0.94 20.49
CA LYS A 65 -25.29 -0.86 21.01
C LYS A 65 -26.31 -0.53 19.92
N GLY A 66 -25.87 0.23 18.91
CA GLY A 66 -26.60 0.55 17.69
C GLY A 66 -27.83 1.46 17.84
N ASP A 67 -28.24 1.86 19.06
CA ASP A 67 -29.31 2.84 19.24
C ASP A 67 -28.86 4.26 18.86
N THR A 68 -29.80 5.12 18.48
CA THR A 68 -29.50 6.46 17.97
C THR A 68 -28.69 7.32 18.94
N GLN A 69 -28.95 7.23 20.25
CA GLN A 69 -28.21 8.02 21.24
C GLN A 69 -26.78 7.52 21.36
N SER A 70 -26.58 6.20 21.47
CA SER A 70 -25.25 5.59 21.50
C SER A 70 -24.47 5.85 20.22
N LEU A 71 -25.12 5.87 19.06
CA LEU A 71 -24.50 6.23 17.78
C LEU A 71 -23.97 7.67 17.77
N ILE A 72 -24.75 8.65 18.24
CA ILE A 72 -24.36 10.06 18.28
C ILE A 72 -23.21 10.27 19.29
N ILE A 73 -23.32 9.67 20.48
CA ILE A 73 -22.26 9.78 21.50
C ILE A 73 -20.99 9.05 21.03
N GLY A 74 -21.14 7.89 20.38
CA GLY A 74 -20.05 7.17 19.73
C GLY A 74 -19.35 8.05 18.71
N ALA A 75 -20.08 8.67 17.78
CA ALA A 75 -19.51 9.60 16.80
C ALA A 75 -18.72 10.76 17.45
N ALA A 76 -19.24 11.32 18.55
CA ALA A 76 -18.55 12.37 19.30
C ALA A 76 -17.25 11.84 19.95
N LEU A 77 -17.28 10.65 20.56
CA LEU A 77 -16.09 10.02 21.13
C LEU A 77 -15.07 9.63 20.06
N TYR A 78 -15.50 9.13 18.91
CA TYR A 78 -14.63 8.86 17.77
C TYR A 78 -13.90 10.12 17.32
N HIS A 79 -14.64 11.23 17.19
CA HIS A 79 -14.05 12.51 16.82
C HIS A 79 -13.06 13.01 17.89
N LEU A 80 -13.39 12.86 19.17
CA LEU A 80 -12.50 13.21 20.28
C LEU A 80 -11.23 12.35 20.29
N SER A 81 -11.34 11.05 20.06
CA SER A 81 -10.20 10.15 19.89
C SER A 81 -9.29 10.61 18.76
N PHE A 82 -9.86 10.97 17.60
CA PHE A 82 -9.10 11.49 16.47
C PHE A 82 -8.43 12.85 16.76
N ILE A 83 -9.05 13.69 17.58
CA ILE A 83 -8.41 14.93 18.07
C ILE A 83 -7.19 14.59 18.93
N PHE A 84 -7.28 13.61 19.83
CA PHE A 84 -6.14 13.19 20.66
C PHE A 84 -4.98 12.60 19.84
N ASP A 85 -5.30 11.76 18.86
CA ASP A 85 -4.37 11.26 17.82
C ASP A 85 -3.61 12.42 17.16
N CYS A 86 -4.35 13.47 16.76
CA CYS A 86 -3.73 14.64 16.16
C CYS A 86 -2.90 15.48 17.15
N ILE A 87 -3.19 15.40 18.46
CA ILE A 87 -2.47 16.14 19.50
C ILE A 87 -1.15 15.46 19.84
N ASP A 88 -1.05 14.12 19.83
CA ASP A 88 0.18 13.44 20.24
C ASP A 88 1.38 13.82 19.36
N GLY A 89 1.19 13.89 18.04
CA GLY A 89 2.22 14.26 17.09
C GLY A 89 2.53 15.75 17.14
N LYS A 90 1.51 16.59 17.41
CA LYS A 90 1.72 18.03 17.66
C LYS A 90 2.52 18.25 18.94
N LEU A 91 2.26 17.47 19.99
CA LEU A 91 2.97 17.51 21.26
C LEU A 91 4.41 17.02 21.12
N ALA A 92 4.64 15.95 20.36
CA ALA A 92 5.98 15.44 20.06
C ALA A 92 6.83 16.49 19.33
N ARG A 93 6.27 17.20 18.35
CA ARG A 93 6.94 18.31 17.65
C ARG A 93 7.19 19.50 18.56
N LEU A 94 6.24 19.85 19.43
CA LEU A 94 6.39 20.98 20.35
C LEU A 94 7.45 20.73 21.43
N LYS A 95 7.51 19.50 21.96
CA LYS A 95 8.45 19.12 23.03
C LYS A 95 9.81 18.64 22.51
N GLY A 96 9.93 18.36 21.20
CA GLY A 96 11.15 17.82 20.60
C GLY A 96 11.50 16.41 21.07
N ASN A 97 10.54 15.64 21.59
CA ASN A 97 10.74 14.32 22.18
C ASN A 97 9.99 13.20 21.45
N GLY A 98 9.70 13.40 20.16
CA GLY A 98 9.14 12.36 19.30
C GLY A 98 10.12 11.20 19.10
N THR A 99 9.62 9.97 19.10
CA THR A 99 10.43 8.76 18.92
C THR A 99 9.91 7.93 17.75
N VAL A 100 10.77 7.09 17.17
CA VAL A 100 10.39 6.14 16.10
C VAL A 100 9.31 5.18 16.61
N PHE A 101 9.47 4.67 17.84
CA PHE A 101 8.47 3.82 18.48
C PHE A 101 7.13 4.54 18.65
N GLY A 102 7.12 5.80 19.09
CA GLY A 102 5.90 6.59 19.22
C GLY A 102 5.17 6.78 17.89
N GLY A 103 5.91 7.05 16.81
CA GLY A 103 5.32 7.14 15.46
C GLY A 103 4.74 5.81 14.95
N TRP A 104 5.41 4.70 15.25
CA TRP A 104 4.87 3.36 14.96
C TRP A 104 3.63 3.05 15.79
N LEU A 105 3.62 3.41 17.08
CA LEU A 105 2.51 3.18 18.00
C LEU A 105 1.25 3.94 17.57
N ASP A 106 1.39 5.24 17.28
CA ASP A 106 0.34 6.11 16.72
C ASP A 106 -0.28 5.46 15.46
N TYR A 107 0.61 5.06 14.53
CA TYR A 107 0.20 4.37 13.32
C TYR A 107 -0.61 3.08 13.58
N VAL A 108 -0.16 2.20 14.48
CA VAL A 108 -0.88 0.94 14.78
C VAL A 108 -2.20 1.20 15.49
N PHE A 109 -2.25 2.13 16.43
CA PHE A 109 -3.43 2.41 17.24
C PHE A 109 -4.55 3.04 16.42
N ASP A 110 -4.22 3.88 15.45
CA ASP A 110 -5.19 4.38 14.49
C ASP A 110 -5.86 3.23 13.70
N ARG A 111 -5.07 2.23 13.25
CA ARG A 111 -5.62 1.06 12.55
C ARG A 111 -6.53 0.21 13.42
N ILE A 112 -6.12 -0.05 14.66
CA ILE A 112 -6.93 -0.76 15.65
C ILE A 112 -8.24 -0.02 15.87
N ARG A 113 -8.18 1.30 16.14
CA ARG A 113 -9.38 2.12 16.33
C ARG A 113 -10.35 2.00 15.16
N VAL A 114 -9.86 2.18 13.92
CA VAL A 114 -10.69 2.13 12.70
C VAL A 114 -11.33 0.76 12.52
N LEU A 115 -10.55 -0.33 12.70
CA LEU A 115 -11.06 -1.69 12.58
C LEU A 115 -12.17 -1.98 13.59
N PHE A 116 -11.92 -1.71 14.88
CA PHE A 116 -12.91 -1.97 15.93
C PHE A 116 -14.15 -1.08 15.76
N CYS A 117 -14.00 0.18 15.35
CA CYS A 117 -15.15 1.06 15.09
C CYS A 117 -15.95 0.61 13.86
N ALA A 118 -15.29 0.15 12.79
CA ALA A 118 -15.97 -0.40 11.60
C ALA A 118 -16.81 -1.62 11.94
N LEU A 119 -16.20 -2.60 12.61
CA LEU A 119 -16.88 -3.83 13.02
C LEU A 119 -18.00 -3.54 14.01
N ALA A 120 -17.78 -2.68 15.00
CA ALA A 120 -18.79 -2.36 16.00
C ALA A 120 -19.96 -1.54 15.45
N LEU A 121 -19.70 -0.55 14.58
CA LEU A 121 -20.75 0.27 13.97
C LEU A 121 -21.66 -0.57 13.08
N MET A 122 -21.06 -1.35 12.19
CA MET A 122 -21.83 -2.16 11.26
C MET A 122 -22.45 -3.37 11.95
N GLY A 123 -21.70 -4.05 12.82
CA GLY A 123 -22.20 -5.17 13.62
C GLY A 123 -23.34 -4.76 14.56
N GLY A 124 -23.22 -3.61 15.23
CA GLY A 124 -24.27 -3.08 16.09
C GLY A 124 -25.55 -2.74 15.32
N GLN A 125 -25.44 -2.20 14.10
CA GLN A 125 -26.60 -1.99 13.23
C GLN A 125 -27.21 -3.30 12.72
N TYR A 126 -26.39 -4.28 12.37
CA TYR A 126 -26.86 -5.61 11.96
C TYR A 126 -27.65 -6.28 13.09
N LEU A 127 -27.11 -6.31 14.32
CA LEU A 127 -27.77 -6.93 15.47
C LEU A 127 -29.13 -6.32 15.80
N ARG A 128 -29.36 -5.05 15.43
CA ARG A 128 -30.65 -4.37 15.65
C ARG A 128 -31.64 -4.55 14.52
N ASN A 129 -31.17 -4.47 13.28
CA ASN A 129 -32.04 -4.39 12.10
C ASN A 129 -32.18 -5.74 11.36
N GLY A 130 -31.28 -6.69 11.60
CA GLY A 130 -31.20 -7.96 10.88
C GLY A 130 -30.74 -7.83 9.42
N ASP A 131 -30.28 -6.66 9.00
CA ASP A 131 -29.96 -6.35 7.61
C ASP A 131 -28.49 -6.70 7.27
N GLU A 132 -28.30 -7.76 6.49
CA GLU A 132 -27.00 -8.29 6.09
C GLU A 132 -26.14 -7.27 5.32
N ARG A 133 -26.74 -6.23 4.73
CA ARG A 133 -26.01 -5.16 4.02
C ARG A 133 -25.02 -4.44 4.93
N TYR A 134 -25.26 -4.39 6.24
CA TYR A 134 -24.29 -3.84 7.18
C TYR A 134 -23.03 -4.69 7.28
N LEU A 135 -23.13 -6.02 7.20
CA LEU A 135 -21.96 -6.91 7.22
C LEU A 135 -21.13 -6.72 5.94
N LEU A 136 -21.78 -6.61 4.79
CA LEU A 136 -21.12 -6.26 3.52
C LEU A 136 -20.46 -4.88 3.59
N ALA A 137 -21.13 -3.89 4.19
CA ALA A 137 -20.57 -2.57 4.41
C ALA A 137 -19.34 -2.62 5.34
N ALA A 138 -19.35 -3.45 6.39
CA ALA A 138 -18.19 -3.65 7.26
C ALA A 138 -16.98 -4.18 6.49
N LEU A 139 -17.20 -5.24 5.70
CA LEU A 139 -16.18 -5.84 4.86
C LEU A 139 -15.64 -4.82 3.85
N LEU A 140 -16.52 -4.08 3.18
CA LEU A 140 -16.14 -3.04 2.23
C LEU A 140 -15.29 -1.95 2.89
N VAL A 141 -15.66 -1.48 4.08
CA VAL A 141 -14.93 -0.43 4.80
C VAL A 141 -13.52 -0.90 5.18
N VAL A 142 -13.40 -2.10 5.74
CA VAL A 142 -12.11 -2.69 6.12
C VAL A 142 -11.26 -2.94 4.87
N PHE A 143 -11.86 -3.48 3.80
CA PHE A 143 -11.16 -3.73 2.54
C PHE A 143 -10.62 -2.44 1.93
N LEU A 144 -11.44 -1.40 1.81
CA LEU A 144 -11.00 -0.13 1.22
C LEU A 144 -9.98 0.61 2.07
N ASP A 145 -10.11 0.56 3.39
CA ASP A 145 -9.10 1.14 4.30
C ASP A 145 -7.75 0.41 4.18
N MET A 146 -7.77 -0.92 4.03
CA MET A 146 -6.58 -1.73 3.79
C MET A 146 -5.99 -1.49 2.39
N LEU A 147 -6.82 -1.48 1.34
CA LEU A 147 -6.41 -1.26 -0.06
C LEU A 147 -5.64 0.06 -0.17
N ARG A 148 -6.26 1.15 0.30
CA ARG A 148 -5.63 2.48 0.34
C ARG A 148 -4.29 2.45 1.07
N TYR A 149 -4.22 1.74 2.19
CA TYR A 149 -2.99 1.65 2.96
C TYR A 149 -1.88 0.95 2.18
N VAL A 150 -2.18 -0.20 1.59
CA VAL A 150 -1.23 -0.98 0.78
C VAL A 150 -0.78 -0.14 -0.43
N ASP A 151 -1.72 0.50 -1.12
CA ASP A 151 -1.43 1.33 -2.30
C ASP A 151 -0.52 2.50 -1.94
N ALA A 152 -0.80 3.22 -0.85
CA ALA A 152 0.05 4.31 -0.38
C ALA A 152 1.48 3.84 -0.07
N LEU A 153 1.64 2.67 0.56
CA LEU A 153 2.94 2.09 0.89
C LEU A 153 3.70 1.66 -0.38
N GLN A 154 3.03 1.01 -1.33
CA GLN A 154 3.65 0.56 -2.59
C GLN A 154 4.06 1.73 -3.47
N ILE A 155 3.20 2.75 -3.61
CA ILE A 155 3.52 3.98 -4.33
C ILE A 155 4.73 4.67 -3.69
N TYR A 156 4.79 4.76 -2.36
CA TYR A 156 5.94 5.34 -1.66
C TYR A 156 7.23 4.57 -1.97
N LYS A 157 7.21 3.24 -1.81
CA LYS A 157 8.37 2.37 -2.10
C LYS A 157 8.84 2.52 -3.54
N MET A 158 7.91 2.55 -4.49
CA MET A 158 8.25 2.65 -5.91
C MET A 158 8.82 4.03 -6.25
N ARG A 159 8.28 5.12 -5.69
CA ARG A 159 8.85 6.47 -5.88
C ARG A 159 10.28 6.57 -5.33
N MET A 160 10.54 6.01 -4.15
CA MET A 160 11.88 5.98 -3.60
C MET A 160 12.83 5.16 -4.48
N SER A 161 12.38 3.99 -4.97
CA SER A 161 13.19 3.18 -5.88
C SER A 161 13.51 3.89 -7.20
N MET A 162 12.55 4.60 -7.80
CA MET A 162 12.75 5.40 -9.01
C MET A 162 13.78 6.51 -8.78
N ARG A 163 13.68 7.25 -7.66
CA ARG A 163 14.65 8.29 -7.29
C ARG A 163 16.06 7.74 -7.12
N THR A 164 16.23 6.68 -6.34
CA THR A 164 17.54 6.04 -6.12
C THR A 164 18.16 5.52 -7.41
N LYS A 165 17.36 4.99 -8.35
CA LYS A 165 17.86 4.56 -9.67
C LYS A 165 18.38 5.74 -10.50
N ILE A 166 17.62 6.83 -10.55
CA ILE A 166 18.04 8.06 -11.27
C ILE A 166 19.33 8.61 -10.67
N GLU A 167 19.40 8.72 -9.34
CA GLU A 167 20.61 9.19 -8.64
C GLU A 167 21.82 8.32 -8.96
N LYS A 168 21.65 6.99 -8.93
CA LYS A 168 22.71 6.04 -9.25
C LYS A 168 23.23 6.20 -10.68
N VAL A 169 22.33 6.15 -11.67
CA VAL A 169 22.72 6.22 -13.09
C VAL A 169 23.33 7.58 -13.44
N THR A 170 22.79 8.66 -12.88
CA THR A 170 23.33 10.01 -13.11
C THR A 170 24.75 10.13 -12.55
N ARG A 171 25.00 9.56 -11.35
CA ARG A 171 26.34 9.54 -10.76
C ARG A 171 27.32 8.72 -11.61
N GLU A 172 26.92 7.53 -12.05
CA GLU A 172 27.76 6.66 -12.91
C GLU A 172 28.12 7.35 -14.24
N LYS A 173 27.17 8.08 -14.85
CA LYS A 173 27.42 8.84 -16.08
C LYS A 173 28.42 9.98 -15.87
N GLN A 174 28.27 10.73 -14.78
CA GLN A 174 29.21 11.83 -14.46
C GLN A 174 30.60 11.32 -14.12
N GLU A 175 30.71 10.21 -13.38
CA GLU A 175 32.01 9.55 -13.12
C GLU A 175 32.67 9.11 -14.44
N ALA A 176 31.91 8.57 -15.40
CA ALA A 176 32.42 8.20 -16.71
C ALA A 176 32.83 9.42 -17.57
N GLU A 177 32.05 10.49 -17.56
CA GLU A 177 32.36 11.75 -18.25
C GLU A 177 33.61 12.42 -17.67
N LEU A 178 33.74 12.43 -16.35
CA LEU A 178 34.93 12.92 -15.65
C LEU A 178 36.14 12.06 -15.97
N ALA A 179 36.04 10.73 -15.87
CA ALA A 179 37.14 9.83 -16.22
C ALA A 179 37.59 10.01 -17.69
N ALA A 180 36.64 10.22 -18.61
CA ALA A 180 36.94 10.54 -20.01
C ALA A 180 37.60 11.91 -20.17
N ALA A 181 37.16 12.92 -19.40
CA ALA A 181 37.75 14.26 -19.41
C ALA A 181 39.15 14.30 -18.78
N GLU A 182 39.39 13.55 -17.69
CA GLU A 182 40.69 13.38 -17.06
C GLU A 182 41.65 12.64 -18.00
N ALA A 183 41.20 11.58 -18.67
CA ALA A 183 41.97 10.89 -19.70
C ALA A 183 42.33 11.81 -20.88
N ALA A 184 41.48 12.79 -21.21
CA ALA A 184 41.73 13.75 -22.28
C ALA A 184 42.58 14.98 -21.86
N ARG A 185 42.54 15.41 -20.60
CA ARG A 185 43.19 16.65 -20.13
C ARG A 185 44.35 16.45 -19.14
N GLY A 186 44.60 15.23 -18.66
CA GLY A 186 45.72 14.91 -17.78
C GLY A 186 45.69 15.61 -16.40
N ALA A 187 44.53 16.15 -16.00
CA ALA A 187 44.36 16.84 -14.72
C ALA A 187 43.39 16.05 -13.83
N SER A 188 43.84 15.70 -12.62
CA SER A 188 43.05 15.02 -11.59
C SER A 188 42.26 16.04 -10.76
N GLY A 189 40.94 16.02 -10.87
CA GLY A 189 40.06 16.87 -10.06
C GLY A 189 39.09 16.02 -9.25
N GLU A 190 38.99 16.25 -7.94
CA GLU A 190 37.97 15.56 -7.14
C GLU A 190 36.55 15.89 -7.66
N PRO A 191 35.68 14.89 -7.83
CA PRO A 191 34.32 15.11 -8.31
C PRO A 191 33.53 15.95 -7.29
N ALA A 192 33.01 17.10 -7.72
CA ALA A 192 31.98 17.79 -6.98
C ALA A 192 30.74 16.88 -6.86
N ALA A 193 30.18 16.73 -5.66
CA ALA A 193 29.05 15.85 -5.43
C ALA A 193 27.86 16.19 -6.36
N PRO A 194 27.15 15.19 -6.92
CA PRO A 194 26.08 15.41 -7.88
C PRO A 194 24.96 16.25 -7.25
N GLN A 195 24.71 17.43 -7.80
CA GLN A 195 23.57 18.26 -7.40
C GLN A 195 22.36 17.90 -8.26
N ILE A 196 21.80 16.70 -8.06
CA ILE A 196 20.51 16.32 -8.66
C ILE A 196 19.43 16.86 -7.75
N GLN A 197 18.51 17.65 -8.30
CA GLN A 197 17.35 18.11 -7.57
C GLN A 197 16.08 17.58 -8.22
N PHE A 198 15.25 16.91 -7.43
CA PHE A 198 13.93 16.52 -7.92
C PHE A 198 12.99 17.72 -7.83
N MET A 199 12.25 17.98 -8.91
CA MET A 199 11.25 19.06 -8.97
C MET A 199 10.23 18.98 -7.82
N GLU A 200 9.90 17.76 -7.37
CA GLU A 200 9.01 17.55 -6.23
C GLU A 200 9.56 18.13 -4.91
N ASP A 201 10.87 18.13 -4.71
CA ASP A 201 11.50 18.67 -3.49
C ASP A 201 11.53 20.20 -3.53
N LEU A 202 11.86 20.78 -4.69
CA LEU A 202 11.78 22.22 -4.94
C LEU A 202 10.38 22.76 -4.68
N LEU A 203 9.35 22.08 -5.21
CA LEU A 203 7.94 22.44 -4.98
C LEU A 203 7.45 22.15 -3.56
N ARG A 204 8.17 21.33 -2.78
CA ARG A 204 7.85 21.07 -1.36
C ARG A 204 8.38 22.18 -0.46
N GLU A 205 9.51 22.77 -0.83
CA GLU A 205 10.12 23.91 -0.15
C GLU A 205 9.44 25.22 -0.54
N ASN A 206 9.13 25.38 -1.84
CA ASN A 206 8.50 26.56 -2.43
C ASN A 206 7.14 26.20 -3.06
N PRO A 207 6.09 25.94 -2.25
CA PRO A 207 4.81 25.44 -2.74
C PRO A 207 4.02 26.43 -3.61
N GLU A 208 4.33 27.72 -3.53
CA GLU A 208 3.69 28.80 -4.28
C GLU A 208 4.42 29.13 -5.59
N ALA A 209 5.67 28.70 -5.75
CA ALA A 209 6.46 28.99 -6.94
C ALA A 209 6.03 28.11 -8.13
N GLU A 210 6.21 28.65 -9.33
CA GLU A 210 5.93 27.94 -10.57
C GLU A 210 7.08 26.98 -10.89
N ALA A 211 6.74 25.80 -11.42
CA ALA A 211 7.75 24.78 -11.68
C ALA A 211 8.81 25.23 -12.70
N GLU A 212 8.44 26.06 -13.68
CA GLU A 212 9.39 26.62 -14.65
C GLU A 212 10.35 27.61 -13.98
N THR A 213 9.83 28.54 -13.18
CA THR A 213 10.67 29.48 -12.41
C THR A 213 11.65 28.78 -11.48
N LEU A 214 11.24 27.67 -10.85
CA LEU A 214 12.14 26.87 -10.00
C LEU A 214 13.18 26.10 -10.81
N LYS A 215 12.85 25.69 -12.04
CA LYS A 215 13.77 25.02 -12.94
C LYS A 215 14.85 26.00 -13.44
N GLU A 216 14.46 27.23 -13.79
CA GLU A 216 15.36 28.31 -14.16
C GLU A 216 16.26 28.74 -12.99
N GLN A 217 15.70 28.86 -11.78
CA GLN A 217 16.50 29.20 -10.58
C GLN A 217 17.51 28.12 -10.19
N ALA A 218 17.25 26.87 -10.58
CA ALA A 218 18.09 25.73 -10.27
C ALA A 218 19.07 25.38 -11.41
N GLU A 219 19.35 26.30 -12.34
CA GLU A 219 20.23 26.11 -13.52
C GLU A 219 21.59 25.41 -13.25
N ALA A 220 22.12 25.48 -12.03
CA ALA A 220 23.35 24.78 -11.63
C ALA A 220 23.17 23.27 -11.34
N ALA A 221 21.93 22.79 -11.22
CA ALA A 221 21.56 21.43 -10.83
C ALA A 221 20.74 20.74 -11.94
N HIS A 222 20.98 19.46 -12.20
CA HIS A 222 20.15 18.69 -13.12
C HIS A 222 18.77 18.42 -12.48
N VAL A 223 17.75 19.19 -12.89
CA VAL A 223 16.40 19.12 -12.32
C VAL A 223 15.59 18.01 -12.97
N VAL A 224 15.28 16.96 -12.21
CA VAL A 224 14.49 15.82 -12.69
C VAL A 224 13.02 15.99 -12.29
N ASP A 225 12.14 15.92 -13.27
CA ASP A 225 10.70 16.09 -13.07
C ASP A 225 9.88 14.86 -13.48
N LEU A 226 9.54 14.04 -12.49
CA LEU A 226 8.72 12.84 -12.66
C LEU A 226 7.21 13.12 -12.73
N HIS A 227 6.81 14.37 -12.89
CA HIS A 227 5.40 14.78 -13.00
C HIS A 227 5.14 15.71 -14.19
N ALA A 228 6.07 15.79 -15.15
CA ALA A 228 6.02 16.68 -16.29
C ALA A 228 4.76 16.43 -17.13
N GLN A 229 4.51 15.17 -17.54
CA GLN A 229 3.33 14.81 -18.33
C GLN A 229 2.02 15.14 -17.63
N PHE A 230 1.96 14.92 -16.32
CA PHE A 230 0.76 15.25 -15.54
C PHE A 230 0.50 16.76 -15.52
N ARG A 231 1.54 17.59 -15.34
CA ARG A 231 1.39 19.05 -15.32
C ARG A 231 0.97 19.60 -16.68
N HIS A 232 1.55 19.07 -17.76
CA HIS A 232 1.19 19.46 -19.12
C HIS A 232 -0.27 19.10 -19.46
N ARG A 233 -0.73 17.90 -19.07
CA ARG A 233 -2.10 17.44 -19.36
C ARG A 233 -3.17 18.13 -18.52
N PHE A 234 -2.83 18.59 -17.32
CA PHE A 234 -3.77 19.22 -16.39
C PHE A 234 -3.24 20.57 -15.86
N PRO A 235 -3.12 21.61 -16.71
CA PRO A 235 -2.60 22.91 -16.28
C PRO A 235 -3.51 23.60 -15.26
N TRP A 236 -4.83 23.42 -15.38
CA TRP A 236 -5.83 23.94 -14.44
C TRP A 236 -5.64 23.37 -13.02
N TYR A 237 -5.11 22.14 -12.90
CA TYR A 237 -4.90 21.49 -11.62
C TYR A 237 -3.84 22.22 -10.78
N GLN A 238 -2.88 22.93 -11.40
CA GLN A 238 -1.90 23.72 -10.65
C GLN A 238 -2.58 24.88 -9.91
N ARG A 239 -3.49 25.59 -10.56
CA ARG A 239 -4.25 26.69 -9.94
C ARG A 239 -5.12 26.16 -8.80
N PHE A 240 -5.80 25.04 -9.02
CA PHE A 240 -6.60 24.37 -8.00
C PHE A 240 -5.74 23.91 -6.80
N ARG A 241 -4.61 23.26 -7.06
CA ARG A 241 -3.63 22.84 -6.05
C ARG A 241 -3.13 24.04 -5.25
N GLN A 242 -2.72 25.13 -5.89
CA GLN A 242 -2.25 26.34 -5.22
C GLN A 242 -3.35 26.94 -4.32
N ALA A 243 -4.59 27.02 -4.81
CA ALA A 243 -5.71 27.50 -4.02
C ALA A 243 -5.92 26.67 -2.74
N LEU A 244 -5.87 25.33 -2.82
CA LEU A 244 -5.97 24.45 -1.65
C LEU A 244 -4.77 24.58 -0.70
N LEU A 245 -3.55 24.71 -1.25
CA LEU A 245 -2.33 24.83 -0.45
C LEU A 245 -2.25 26.13 0.35
N ARG A 246 -2.84 27.24 -0.13
CA ARG A 246 -3.00 28.48 0.65
C ARG A 246 -3.75 28.24 1.97
N SER A 247 -4.66 27.27 1.97
CA SER A 247 -5.41 26.84 3.14
C SER A 247 -4.80 25.63 3.86
N ARG A 248 -3.57 25.20 3.53
CA ARG A 248 -2.92 23.96 4.02
C ARG A 248 -3.65 22.66 3.67
N ILE A 249 -4.62 22.70 2.76
CA ILE A 249 -5.42 21.55 2.37
C ILE A 249 -4.69 20.74 1.31
N ARG A 250 -4.67 19.41 1.47
CA ARG A 250 -4.11 18.51 0.46
C ARG A 250 -5.04 18.36 -0.76
N PRO A 251 -4.50 18.18 -1.98
CA PRO A 251 -5.33 18.02 -3.18
C PRO A 251 -6.18 16.74 -3.24
N HIS A 252 -5.85 15.72 -2.45
CA HIS A 252 -6.65 14.49 -2.32
C HIS A 252 -7.72 14.72 -1.24
N LEU A 253 -8.87 15.26 -1.69
CA LEU A 253 -9.95 15.74 -0.82
C LEU A 253 -10.80 14.62 -0.21
N ILE A 254 -10.90 13.47 -0.87
CA ILE A 254 -11.50 12.27 -0.28
C ILE A 254 -10.38 11.23 -0.23
N SER A 255 -9.73 11.13 0.91
CA SER A 255 -8.73 10.09 1.17
C SER A 255 -9.12 9.35 2.46
N GLY A 256 -8.15 8.77 3.16
CA GLY A 256 -8.42 7.90 4.30
C GLY A 256 -9.14 8.59 5.46
N ILE A 257 -8.69 9.79 5.84
CA ILE A 257 -9.29 10.51 6.98
C ILE A 257 -10.74 10.87 6.66
N GLU A 258 -11.00 11.50 5.51
CA GLU A 258 -12.34 11.92 5.15
C GLU A 258 -13.29 10.73 5.04
N PHE A 259 -12.87 9.66 4.36
CA PHE A 259 -13.60 8.40 4.28
C PHE A 259 -14.05 7.91 5.66
N GLN A 260 -13.13 7.84 6.63
CA GLN A 260 -13.44 7.43 7.99
C GLN A 260 -14.40 8.40 8.69
N MET A 261 -14.18 9.72 8.57
CA MET A 261 -15.03 10.71 9.24
C MET A 261 -16.47 10.69 8.71
N PHE A 262 -16.66 10.50 7.40
CA PHE A 262 -18.01 10.37 6.84
C PHE A 262 -18.72 9.12 7.34
N ILE A 263 -18.01 8.01 7.52
CA ILE A 263 -18.61 6.76 8.01
C ILE A 263 -18.88 6.81 9.50
N PHE A 264 -17.92 7.25 10.32
CA PHE A 264 -18.01 7.15 11.78
C PHE A 264 -18.61 8.38 12.46
N ILE A 265 -18.71 9.51 11.76
CA ILE A 265 -19.28 10.74 12.32
C ILE A 265 -20.54 11.10 11.56
N VAL A 266 -20.43 11.38 10.25
CA VAL A 266 -21.55 11.90 9.47
C VAL A 266 -22.67 10.86 9.33
N GLY A 267 -22.34 9.60 9.06
CA GLY A 267 -23.31 8.50 8.96
C GLY A 267 -24.18 8.33 10.20
N PRO A 268 -23.60 8.13 11.39
CA PRO A 268 -24.31 8.06 12.67
C PRO A 268 -25.14 9.30 12.99
N LEU A 269 -24.61 10.51 12.73
CA LEU A 269 -25.33 11.77 13.00
C LEU A 269 -26.57 11.94 12.12
N ILE A 270 -26.51 11.53 10.85
CA ILE A 270 -27.64 11.61 9.92
C ILE A 270 -28.57 10.39 10.05
N GLY A 271 -28.10 9.30 10.69
CA GLY A 271 -28.82 8.03 10.77
C GLY A 271 -28.86 7.26 9.44
N ARG A 272 -27.98 7.58 8.48
CA ARG A 272 -27.98 7.01 7.11
C ARG A 272 -26.67 6.28 6.80
N ILE A 273 -26.24 5.41 7.70
CA ILE A 273 -24.91 4.76 7.71
C ILE A 273 -24.58 4.04 6.38
N LEU A 274 -25.50 3.25 5.83
CA LEU A 274 -25.25 2.51 4.58
C LEU A 274 -25.02 3.46 3.39
N MET A 275 -25.84 4.50 3.26
CA MET A 275 -25.74 5.46 2.16
C MET A 275 -24.46 6.30 2.27
N THR A 276 -24.13 6.79 3.47
CA THR A 276 -22.89 7.53 3.69
C THR A 276 -21.67 6.66 3.43
N THR A 277 -21.74 5.38 3.78
CA THR A 277 -20.65 4.42 3.51
C THR A 277 -20.48 4.19 2.01
N LEU A 278 -21.56 3.94 1.29
CA LEU A 278 -21.53 3.73 -0.16
C LEU A 278 -20.97 4.96 -0.90
N VAL A 279 -21.48 6.15 -0.58
CA VAL A 279 -20.99 7.40 -1.20
C VAL A 279 -19.51 7.61 -0.89
N SER A 280 -19.09 7.40 0.36
CA SER A 280 -17.68 7.55 0.75
C SER A 280 -16.78 6.53 0.06
N ALA A 281 -17.25 5.28 -0.10
CA ALA A 281 -16.54 4.22 -0.80
C ALA A 281 -16.35 4.54 -2.29
N VAL A 282 -17.40 5.01 -2.97
CA VAL A 282 -17.33 5.43 -4.38
C VAL A 282 -16.38 6.59 -4.55
N LEU A 283 -16.50 7.62 -3.71
CA LEU A 283 -15.62 8.79 -3.77
C LEU A 283 -14.15 8.40 -3.51
N LEU A 284 -13.89 7.56 -2.51
CA LEU A 284 -12.55 7.04 -2.25
C LEU A 284 -11.99 6.28 -3.46
N GLY A 285 -12.78 5.38 -4.04
CA GLY A 285 -12.37 4.61 -5.23
C GLY A 285 -12.03 5.51 -6.42
N ILE A 286 -12.82 6.55 -6.69
CA ILE A 286 -12.51 7.54 -7.74
C ILE A 286 -11.17 8.24 -7.45
N PHE A 287 -10.94 8.67 -6.20
CA PHE A 287 -9.68 9.34 -5.84
C PHE A 287 -8.48 8.41 -5.91
N GLU A 288 -8.60 7.14 -5.51
CA GLU A 288 -7.52 6.15 -5.66
C GLU A 288 -7.20 5.87 -7.14
N LEU A 289 -8.21 5.80 -8.01
CA LEU A 289 -8.00 5.67 -9.45
C LEU A 289 -7.25 6.90 -10.02
N VAL A 290 -7.57 8.11 -9.57
CA VAL A 290 -6.85 9.32 -9.97
C VAL A 290 -5.39 9.29 -9.49
N ILE A 291 -5.15 8.81 -8.26
CA ILE A 291 -3.80 8.66 -7.72
C ILE A 291 -3.01 7.61 -8.53
N MET A 292 -3.63 6.48 -8.86
CA MET A 292 -3.04 5.42 -9.67
C MET A 292 -2.72 5.92 -11.08
N TYR A 293 -3.63 6.66 -11.70
CA TYR A 293 -3.41 7.26 -13.02
C TYR A 293 -2.26 8.27 -13.01
N LYS A 294 -2.22 9.14 -11.99
CA LYS A 294 -1.10 10.08 -11.82
C LYS A 294 0.22 9.36 -11.60
N PHE A 295 0.20 8.26 -10.84
CA PHE A 295 1.38 7.45 -10.60
C PHE A 295 1.86 6.75 -11.88
N TRP A 296 0.95 6.23 -12.69
CA TRP A 296 1.28 5.67 -14.00
C TRP A 296 1.95 6.69 -14.93
N LEU A 297 1.44 7.92 -15.01
CA LEU A 297 2.12 9.00 -15.74
C LEU A 297 3.54 9.25 -15.21
N SER A 298 3.72 9.22 -13.90
CA SER A 298 5.05 9.37 -13.28
C SER A 298 6.02 8.23 -13.66
N THR A 299 5.52 6.99 -13.80
CA THR A 299 6.35 5.88 -14.28
C THR A 299 6.77 6.05 -15.74
N ARG A 300 5.96 6.71 -16.57
CA ARG A 300 6.33 7.05 -17.96
C ARG A 300 7.33 8.19 -18.04
N ASP A 301 7.18 9.21 -17.19
CA ASP A 301 8.20 10.26 -17.07
C ASP A 301 9.53 9.64 -16.60
N PHE A 302 9.49 8.68 -15.66
CA PHE A 302 10.66 7.92 -15.25
C PHE A 302 11.31 7.15 -16.41
N THR A 303 10.56 6.42 -17.24
CA THR A 303 11.15 5.70 -18.38
C THR A 303 11.81 6.66 -19.37
N THR A 304 11.17 7.80 -19.63
CA THR A 304 11.71 8.84 -20.52
C THR A 304 13.03 9.39 -19.99
N VAL A 305 13.09 9.75 -18.71
CA VAL A 305 14.33 10.23 -18.05
C VAL A 305 15.41 9.16 -18.06
N MET A 306 15.04 7.88 -17.85
CA MET A 306 16.00 6.78 -17.91
C MET A 306 16.57 6.57 -19.32
N GLU A 307 15.76 6.72 -20.37
CA GLU A 307 16.20 6.65 -21.77
C GLU A 307 17.16 7.79 -22.13
N GLU A 308 16.87 9.01 -21.69
CA GLU A 308 17.75 10.18 -21.86
C GLU A 308 19.10 9.99 -21.16
N LEU A 309 19.09 9.34 -19.99
CA LEU A 309 20.31 9.03 -19.25
C LEU A 309 21.07 7.83 -19.86
N SER A 310 20.39 6.87 -20.47
CA SER A 310 20.97 5.62 -20.99
C SER A 310 21.50 5.74 -22.43
N THR A 311 22.44 6.64 -22.69
CA THR A 311 23.08 6.79 -24.03
C THR A 311 23.94 5.59 -24.48
N ALA A 312 23.59 4.36 -24.09
CA ALA A 312 23.86 3.12 -24.81
C ALA A 312 22.52 2.37 -24.95
N PRO A 313 22.10 1.96 -26.16
CA PRO A 313 20.75 1.49 -26.44
C PRO A 313 20.48 0.19 -25.71
N THR A 314 19.86 0.26 -24.53
CA THR A 314 19.24 -0.91 -23.92
C THR A 314 17.76 -0.79 -24.24
N GLN A 315 17.28 -1.63 -25.15
CA GLN A 315 15.89 -1.66 -25.59
C GLN A 315 14.94 -1.55 -24.38
N ALA A 316 14.34 -0.38 -24.22
CA ALA A 316 13.29 -0.12 -23.26
C ALA A 316 12.03 -0.85 -23.77
N GLY A 317 11.81 -2.05 -23.26
CA GLY A 317 10.70 -2.90 -23.68
C GLY A 317 10.71 -4.30 -23.08
N THR A 318 11.82 -4.77 -22.53
CA THR A 318 11.89 -6.11 -21.94
C THR A 318 12.02 -6.01 -20.43
N ILE A 319 11.07 -6.62 -19.73
CA ILE A 319 11.13 -6.89 -18.29
C ILE A 319 12.56 -7.30 -17.94
N ALA A 320 13.15 -6.66 -16.93
CA ALA A 320 14.52 -6.94 -16.55
C ALA A 320 14.70 -8.47 -16.35
N PRO A 321 15.76 -9.13 -16.85
CA PRO A 321 15.90 -10.59 -16.82
C PRO A 321 15.75 -11.20 -15.42
N HIS A 322 16.08 -10.43 -14.37
CA HIS A 322 15.91 -10.85 -12.98
C HIS A 322 14.44 -10.94 -12.51
N LEU A 323 13.50 -10.33 -13.23
CA LEU A 323 12.05 -10.44 -13.00
C LEU A 323 11.42 -11.60 -13.81
N HIS A 324 12.11 -12.12 -14.84
CA HIS A 324 11.76 -13.41 -15.46
C HIS A 324 12.10 -14.60 -14.55
N ARG A 325 13.03 -14.43 -13.59
CA ARG A 325 13.24 -15.39 -12.51
C ARG A 325 12.09 -15.29 -11.54
N GLY A 326 11.03 -16.04 -11.84
CA GLY A 326 10.06 -16.47 -10.85
C GLY A 326 10.77 -16.90 -9.58
N ARG A 327 10.17 -16.59 -8.44
CA ARG A 327 10.70 -16.84 -7.09
C ARG A 327 10.80 -18.35 -6.83
N HIS A 328 11.75 -19.03 -7.47
CA HIS A 328 12.10 -20.41 -7.20
C HIS A 328 13.60 -20.52 -6.94
N ARG A 329 13.86 -20.89 -5.67
CA ARG A 329 15.03 -21.57 -5.12
C ARG A 329 16.40 -20.90 -5.34
N ARG A 330 16.94 -20.38 -4.23
CA ARG A 330 18.35 -20.01 -4.05
C ARG A 330 19.27 -21.12 -4.60
N GLY A 331 20.13 -20.71 -5.53
CA GLY A 331 21.51 -21.14 -5.73
C GLY A 331 21.83 -22.62 -5.61
N VAL A 332 21.64 -23.39 -6.69
CA VAL A 332 22.45 -24.57 -7.08
C VAL A 332 22.21 -24.85 -8.58
N GLN A 333 22.56 -23.93 -9.49
CA GLN A 333 22.39 -24.21 -10.94
C GLN A 333 23.60 -23.89 -11.80
N ASP A 334 24.44 -22.92 -11.44
CA ASP A 334 25.58 -22.57 -12.29
C ASP A 334 26.78 -23.53 -12.15
N GLU A 335 26.78 -24.43 -11.15
CA GLU A 335 27.84 -25.44 -10.97
C GLU A 335 27.45 -26.84 -11.49
N PHE A 336 26.17 -27.10 -11.77
CA PHE A 336 25.67 -28.43 -12.16
C PHE A 336 25.57 -28.64 -13.68
N LEU A 337 25.72 -27.58 -14.48
CA LEU A 337 25.57 -27.65 -15.95
C LEU A 337 26.91 -27.79 -16.71
N VAL A 338 28.02 -27.99 -15.99
CA VAL A 338 29.35 -28.21 -16.60
C VAL A 338 29.66 -29.70 -16.80
N ASP A 339 28.90 -30.62 -16.19
CA ASP A 339 29.11 -32.05 -16.35
C ASP A 339 28.38 -32.57 -17.60
N GLN A 340 29.12 -32.74 -18.70
CA GLN A 340 28.63 -33.26 -19.98
C GLN A 340 28.02 -34.67 -19.88
N ARG A 341 28.19 -35.38 -18.75
CA ARG A 341 27.55 -36.69 -18.51
C ARG A 341 26.03 -36.63 -18.34
N LEU A 342 25.45 -35.44 -18.14
CA LEU A 342 24.00 -35.26 -17.99
C LEU A 342 23.26 -35.02 -19.31
N VAL A 343 23.98 -34.87 -20.43
CA VAL A 343 23.39 -34.57 -21.75
C VAL A 343 23.17 -35.84 -22.58
N ASP A 344 23.96 -36.88 -22.37
CA ASP A 344 23.83 -38.18 -23.05
C ASP A 344 24.22 -39.31 -22.07
N PRO A 345 23.24 -39.98 -21.41
CA PRO A 345 23.54 -41.14 -20.56
C PRO A 345 24.05 -42.29 -21.43
N ARG A 346 25.05 -43.05 -20.93
CA ARG A 346 25.54 -44.22 -21.67
C ARG A 346 24.48 -45.33 -21.68
N PRO A 347 24.41 -46.19 -22.73
CA PRO A 347 23.36 -47.19 -22.85
C PRO A 347 23.27 -48.21 -21.71
N ASP A 348 24.36 -48.37 -20.94
CA ASP A 348 24.45 -49.25 -19.77
C ASP A 348 23.89 -48.61 -18.48
N GLU A 349 23.73 -47.28 -18.44
CA GLU A 349 23.29 -46.54 -17.25
C GLU A 349 21.76 -46.38 -17.18
N ASP A 350 21.07 -46.38 -18.32
CA ASP A 350 19.60 -46.38 -18.40
C ASP A 350 19.08 -47.14 -19.64
N PRO A 351 18.90 -48.48 -19.54
CA PRO A 351 18.49 -49.32 -20.67
C PRO A 351 17.07 -49.03 -21.18
N TYR A 352 16.32 -48.12 -20.55
CA TYR A 352 14.98 -47.72 -20.96
C TYR A 352 14.90 -46.27 -21.45
N PHE A 353 16.04 -45.57 -21.57
CA PHE A 353 16.08 -44.21 -22.13
C PHE A 353 15.66 -44.22 -23.60
N GLN A 354 14.48 -43.65 -23.89
CA GLN A 354 14.06 -43.34 -25.25
C GLN A 354 14.22 -41.83 -25.48
N PRO A 355 15.03 -41.39 -26.46
CA PRO A 355 15.11 -39.99 -26.83
C PRO A 355 13.72 -39.47 -27.20
N TYR A 356 13.44 -38.22 -26.83
CA TYR A 356 12.20 -37.57 -27.24
C TYR A 356 12.07 -37.60 -28.77
N PRO A 357 10.90 -37.98 -29.33
CA PRO A 357 10.72 -37.93 -30.78
C PRO A 357 10.82 -36.48 -31.24
N GLU A 358 11.73 -36.23 -32.19
CA GLU A 358 11.89 -34.90 -32.76
C GLU A 358 10.58 -34.43 -33.39
N PRO A 359 10.20 -33.15 -33.21
CA PRO A 359 8.99 -32.62 -33.81
C PRO A 359 9.09 -32.68 -35.33
N TYR A 360 8.03 -33.21 -35.96
CA TYR A 360 7.85 -33.36 -37.40
C TYR A 360 8.47 -32.21 -38.21
N THR A 361 9.47 -32.56 -39.02
CA THR A 361 9.98 -31.69 -40.07
C THR A 361 8.86 -31.36 -41.04
N SER A 362 8.77 -30.08 -41.40
CA SER A 362 7.80 -29.54 -42.35
C SER A 362 7.85 -30.28 -43.68
N TYR A 363 6.69 -30.75 -44.11
CA TYR A 363 6.41 -31.37 -45.40
C TYR A 363 6.76 -30.41 -46.56
N GLU A 364 7.77 -30.77 -47.37
CA GLU A 364 7.95 -30.23 -48.73
C GLU A 364 7.06 -31.02 -49.70
N PRO A 365 6.16 -30.38 -50.47
CA PRO A 365 5.43 -31.06 -51.52
C PRO A 365 6.27 -31.08 -52.81
N ASP A 366 6.66 -32.28 -53.24
CA ASP A 366 6.56 -32.81 -54.62
C ASP A 366 7.70 -33.77 -54.98
N ALA A 367 7.40 -35.07 -54.96
CA ALA A 367 7.87 -36.02 -55.96
C ALA A 367 6.92 -37.22 -55.95
N TRP A 368 6.00 -37.21 -56.92
CA TRP A 368 5.08 -38.30 -57.21
C TRP A 368 5.83 -39.44 -57.90
N GLU A 369 5.85 -40.64 -57.29
CA GLU A 369 5.97 -41.89 -58.03
C GLU A 369 5.00 -42.95 -57.47
N PRO A 370 4.30 -43.72 -58.33
CA PRO A 370 3.23 -44.63 -57.95
C PRO A 370 3.75 -46.04 -57.61
N HIS A 371 2.81 -46.94 -57.31
CA HIS A 371 2.92 -48.41 -57.08
C HIS A 371 2.94 -48.81 -55.59
N ALA A 372 2.16 -49.77 -55.07
CA ALA A 372 0.99 -50.52 -55.51
C ALA A 372 0.48 -51.29 -54.27
N GLN A 373 -0.85 -51.33 -54.05
CA GLN A 373 -1.67 -52.44 -53.48
C GLN A 373 -1.21 -53.08 -52.13
N THR A 374 -2.06 -53.26 -51.10
CA THR A 374 -3.20 -54.19 -51.11
C THR A 374 -4.01 -54.07 -49.79
N TYR A 375 -5.31 -54.33 -49.88
CA TYR A 375 -6.38 -54.33 -48.86
C TYR A 375 -6.28 -55.42 -47.78
N THR A 376 -6.82 -55.14 -46.56
CA THR A 376 -7.87 -55.95 -45.84
C THR A 376 -8.30 -55.23 -44.54
N GLN A 377 -9.51 -54.66 -44.44
CA GLN A 377 -10.78 -55.18 -43.88
C GLN A 377 -10.94 -55.21 -42.33
N GLN A 378 -11.97 -54.48 -41.87
CA GLN A 378 -12.67 -54.36 -40.55
C GLN A 378 -13.20 -55.70 -39.97
N PRO A 379 -13.88 -55.84 -38.77
CA PRO A 379 -14.74 -54.89 -37.97
C PRO A 379 -14.65 -54.96 -36.40
N VAL A 380 -15.00 -53.92 -35.62
CA VAL A 380 -16.25 -53.50 -34.90
C VAL A 380 -16.86 -54.46 -33.85
N GLU A 381 -16.97 -54.00 -32.58
CA GLU A 381 -18.04 -54.20 -31.53
C GLU A 381 -17.41 -54.01 -30.11
N GLY A 382 -18.00 -53.48 -29.03
CA GLY A 382 -19.35 -53.06 -28.64
C GLY A 382 -19.33 -52.46 -27.20
N TYR A 383 -20.43 -51.82 -26.80
CA TYR A 383 -20.67 -50.98 -25.61
C TYR A 383 -20.66 -51.68 -24.21
N VAL A 384 -20.59 -50.89 -23.12
CA VAL A 384 -21.61 -50.73 -22.02
C VAL A 384 -20.99 -50.34 -20.63
N LEU A 385 -21.56 -49.30 -19.99
CA LEU A 385 -21.55 -48.94 -18.55
C LEU A 385 -22.99 -49.13 -17.99
N PRO A 386 -23.34 -48.95 -16.68
CA PRO A 386 -22.67 -49.08 -15.36
C PRO A 386 -23.57 -49.92 -14.38
N VAL A 387 -23.37 -49.92 -13.05
CA VAL A 387 -24.44 -49.95 -11.98
C VAL A 387 -23.86 -49.90 -10.53
N HIS A 388 -24.54 -49.14 -9.66
CA HIS A 388 -24.44 -49.02 -8.19
C HIS A 388 -25.08 -50.20 -7.43
N GLY A 389 -24.62 -50.48 -6.19
CA GLY A 389 -25.34 -51.32 -5.22
C GLY A 389 -24.67 -51.35 -3.85
N GLY A 390 -25.44 -51.12 -2.78
CA GLY A 390 -24.95 -50.93 -1.41
C GLY A 390 -25.17 -52.09 -0.42
N SER A 391 -24.64 -51.87 0.79
CA SER A 391 -25.16 -52.23 2.13
C SER A 391 -24.70 -53.50 2.88
N HIS A 392 -24.16 -53.22 4.09
CA HIS A 392 -24.41 -53.76 5.44
C HIS A 392 -24.09 -55.20 5.89
N ALA A 393 -23.30 -55.29 7.00
CA ALA A 393 -23.52 -56.02 8.28
C ALA A 393 -22.14 -56.14 9.02
N ALA A 394 -21.95 -56.23 10.34
CA ALA A 394 -22.71 -56.06 11.59
C ALA A 394 -21.71 -56.29 12.77
N GLY A 395 -22.00 -55.78 13.99
CA GLY A 395 -21.43 -56.31 15.26
C GLY A 395 -21.25 -55.31 16.43
N PRO A 396 -21.49 -55.67 17.71
CA PRO A 396 -22.45 -54.91 18.53
C PRO A 396 -22.11 -54.64 20.03
N TYR A 397 -23.02 -53.87 20.68
CA TYR A 397 -23.43 -53.77 22.11
C TYR A 397 -22.66 -52.95 23.19
N HIS A 398 -23.46 -52.14 23.88
CA HIS A 398 -23.28 -51.23 25.04
C HIS A 398 -23.73 -51.91 26.36
N PRO A 399 -23.42 -51.42 27.59
CA PRO A 399 -24.18 -50.32 28.24
C PRO A 399 -23.43 -49.38 29.24
N LEU A 400 -24.10 -48.27 29.61
CA LEU A 400 -23.78 -47.19 30.59
C LEU A 400 -24.23 -47.56 32.03
N PRO A 401 -23.86 -46.87 33.16
CA PRO A 401 -24.38 -45.53 33.55
C PRO A 401 -23.48 -44.61 34.43
N GLN A 402 -24.03 -43.40 34.69
CA GLN A 402 -23.56 -42.21 35.43
C GLN A 402 -23.20 -42.42 36.92
N GLU A 403 -22.32 -41.58 37.50
CA GLU A 403 -22.65 -40.55 38.53
C GLU A 403 -21.43 -39.92 39.27
N GLN A 404 -21.58 -38.62 39.59
CA GLN A 404 -21.15 -37.86 40.79
C GLN A 404 -19.68 -37.45 41.10
N GLY A 405 -19.49 -36.13 41.30
CA GLY A 405 -18.93 -35.58 42.56
C GLY A 405 -17.54 -34.90 42.57
N TYR A 406 -17.50 -33.55 42.63
CA TYR A 406 -16.45 -32.72 43.28
C TYR A 406 -16.45 -32.95 44.83
N PRO A 407 -15.51 -32.44 45.70
CA PRO A 407 -14.54 -31.34 45.57
C PRO A 407 -13.11 -31.68 46.12
N GLY A 408 -12.06 -30.85 45.97
CA GLY A 408 -11.73 -29.72 46.85
C GLY A 408 -10.30 -29.85 47.41
N GLU A 409 -9.41 -28.90 47.10
CA GLU A 409 -8.73 -27.98 48.04
C GLU A 409 -7.23 -28.24 48.37
N ARG A 410 -6.47 -27.13 48.24
CA ARG A 410 -5.25 -26.70 48.97
C ARG A 410 -3.91 -27.38 48.62
N GLU A 411 -2.76 -26.70 48.59
CA GLU A 411 -2.35 -25.48 49.30
C GLU A 411 -1.12 -24.83 48.62
N SER A 412 -0.92 -23.55 48.96
CA SER A 412 0.19 -22.64 48.67
C SER A 412 1.56 -23.09 49.15
N VAL A 413 2.64 -22.48 48.62
CA VAL A 413 3.72 -21.75 49.33
C VAL A 413 4.92 -21.54 48.38
N GLY A 414 5.47 -20.32 48.35
CA GLY A 414 6.78 -19.99 47.76
C GLY A 414 6.86 -18.59 47.18
#